data_AF-A0A0G1HTA3-F1
#
_entry.id   AF-A0A0G1HTA3-F1
#
_cell.length_a   1.000
_cell.length_b   1.000
_cell.length_c   1.000
_cell.angle_alpha   90.00
_cell.angle_beta   90.00
_cell.angle_gamma   90.00
#
_symmetry.space_group_name_H-M   'P 1'
#
loop_
_entity.id
_entity.type
_entity.pdbx_description
1 polymer ?
#
loop_
_entity_poly.entity_id
_entity_poly.type
_entity_poly.pdbx_seq_one_letter_code
_entity_poly.pdbx_strand_id
1 'polypeptide(L)'
;MSKHLKNFLEDRYILFPLIAGVVFWIISLVLFFLKISALEKNVIIHFNPGGVIDLAGSSSTVLLIIFYFLVFFLMNQALAYVFYFREKVLSYLVSYAAVWIIFLGMVLMYSLTVIN
;
A
#
# COMPACT_ATOMS: atom_id res chain seq x y z
N MET A 1 26.06 4.17 6.99
CA MET A 1 25.05 4.67 6.04
C MET A 1 25.76 5.41 4.92
N SER A 2 25.53 5.07 3.65
CA SER A 2 26.23 5.77 2.55
C SER A 2 25.79 7.24 2.53
N LYS A 3 26.71 8.15 2.16
CA LYS A 3 26.41 9.59 2.02
C LYS A 3 25.23 9.82 1.06
N HIS A 4 25.09 8.96 0.05
CA HIS A 4 24.00 8.94 -0.90
C HIS A 4 22.65 8.62 -0.25
N LEU A 5 22.56 7.54 0.53
CA LEU A 5 21.30 7.16 1.19
C LEU A 5 20.86 8.23 2.21
N LYS A 6 21.81 8.84 2.92
CA LYS A 6 21.52 9.95 3.84
C LYS A 6 20.89 11.14 3.10
N ASN A 7 21.53 11.59 2.03
CA ASN A 7 21.01 12.71 1.24
C ASN A 7 19.61 12.43 0.66
N PHE A 8 19.34 11.20 0.24
CA PHE A 8 18.02 10.79 -0.26
C PHE A 8 16.94 10.86 0.83
N LEU A 9 17.23 10.33 2.02
CA LEU A 9 16.27 10.30 3.13
C LEU A 9 16.09 11.65 3.83
N GLU A 10 17.06 12.56 3.73
CA GLU A 10 16.95 13.94 4.24
C GLU A 10 16.21 14.88 3.28
N ASP A 11 16.03 14.49 2.01
CA ASP A 11 15.28 15.28 1.04
C ASP A 11 13.79 15.23 1.36
N ARG A 12 13.19 16.39 1.65
CA ARG A 12 11.78 16.52 2.03
C ARG A 12 10.84 15.96 0.96
N TYR A 13 11.19 16.10 -0.32
CA TYR A 13 10.35 15.63 -1.43
C TYR A 13 10.34 14.11 -1.59
N ILE A 14 11.27 13.40 -0.93
CA ILE A 14 11.30 11.95 -0.82
C ILE A 14 10.78 11.50 0.54
N LEU A 15 11.19 12.19 1.60
CA LEU A 15 10.82 11.85 2.96
C LEU A 15 9.30 11.93 3.18
N PHE A 16 8.64 12.96 2.66
CA PHE A 16 7.19 13.09 2.78
C PHE A 16 6.42 11.94 2.13
N PRO A 17 6.62 11.59 0.83
CA PRO A 17 5.95 10.44 0.26
C PRO A 17 6.35 9.12 0.93
N LEU A 18 7.60 8.99 1.40
CA LEU A 18 8.03 7.79 2.13
C LEU A 18 7.23 7.60 3.44
N ILE A 19 7.11 8.65 4.25
CA ILE A 19 6.32 8.63 5.48
C ILE A 19 4.83 8.42 5.16
N ALA A 20 4.29 9.14 4.18
CA ALA A 20 2.88 9.02 3.80
C ALA A 20 2.51 7.59 3.37
N GLY A 21 3.36 6.94 2.56
CA GLY A 21 3.16 5.56 2.15
C GLY A 21 3.16 4.59 3.34
N VAL A 22 4.11 4.75 4.28
CA VAL A 22 4.14 3.93 5.51
C VAL A 22 2.88 4.16 6.36
N VAL A 23 2.43 5.41 6.49
CA VAL A 23 1.21 5.75 7.23
C VAL A 23 -0.02 5.08 6.62
N PHE A 24 -0.22 5.20 5.30
CA PHE A 24 -1.35 4.53 4.63
C PHE A 24 -1.29 3.01 4.74
N TRP A 25 -0.09 2.43 4.69
CA TRP A 25 0.07 0.99 4.91
C TRP A 25 -0.30 0.57 6.34
N ILE A 26 0.14 1.32 7.36
CA ILE A 26 -0.24 1.07 8.76
C ILE A 26 -1.75 1.22 8.95
N ILE A 27 -2.36 2.27 8.39
CA ILE A 27 -3.82 2.46 8.43
C ILE A 27 -4.53 1.26 7.81
N SER A 28 -4.05 0.76 6.67
CA SER A 28 -4.62 -0.43 6.02
C SER A 28 -4.60 -1.66 6.94
N LEU A 29 -3.49 -1.88 7.66
CA LEU A 29 -3.38 -2.96 8.64
C LEU A 29 -4.33 -2.75 9.82
N VAL A 30 -4.38 -1.55 10.39
CA VAL A 30 -5.26 -1.24 11.52
C VAL A 30 -6.72 -1.44 11.15
N LEU A 31 -7.15 -0.95 9.99
CA LEU A 31 -8.52 -1.13 9.47
C LEU A 31 -8.86 -2.62 9.33
N PHE A 32 -7.93 -3.41 8.79
CA PHE A 32 -8.09 -4.85 8.67
C PHE A 32 -8.26 -5.54 10.04
N PHE A 33 -7.39 -5.25 11.01
CA PHE A 33 -7.44 -5.88 12.33
C PHE A 33 -8.66 -5.45 13.16
N LEU A 34 -9.07 -4.17 13.09
CA LEU A 34 -10.25 -3.67 13.78
C LEU A 34 -11.56 -4.25 13.23
N LYS A 35 -11.59 -4.61 11.94
CA LYS A 35 -12.76 -5.23 11.29
C LYS A 35 -12.79 -6.75 11.49
N ILE A 36 -11.65 -7.42 11.63
CA ILE A 36 -11.58 -8.86 11.94
C ILE A 36 -12.20 -9.19 13.30
N SER A 37 -12.09 -8.32 14.31
CA SER A 37 -12.70 -8.57 15.62
C SER A 37 -14.24 -8.51 15.59
N ALA A 38 -14.85 -7.96 14.53
CA ALA A 38 -16.29 -7.90 14.34
C ALA A 38 -16.85 -9.05 13.46
N LEU A 39 -15.99 -9.82 12.78
CA LEU A 39 -16.34 -10.89 11.84
C LEU A 39 -15.90 -12.26 12.41
N GLU A 40 -16.64 -12.78 13.40
CA GLU A 40 -16.41 -14.14 13.95
C GLU A 40 -16.83 -15.29 13.00
N LYS A 41 -17.34 -15.01 11.79
CA LYS A 41 -17.80 -16.05 10.86
C LYS A 41 -17.32 -15.82 9.45
N ASN A 42 -16.63 -16.86 8.94
CA ASN A 42 -16.30 -17.17 7.56
C ASN A 42 -16.85 -16.18 6.52
N VAL A 43 -15.93 -15.46 5.88
CA VAL A 43 -16.19 -14.73 4.64
C VAL A 43 -16.40 -15.77 3.53
N ILE A 44 -17.61 -15.88 2.99
CA ILE A 44 -17.99 -16.83 1.93
C ILE A 44 -18.31 -16.05 0.65
N ILE A 45 -17.76 -16.47 -0.49
CA ILE A 45 -17.99 -15.85 -1.80
C ILE A 45 -19.21 -16.43 -2.47
N HIS A 46 -20.08 -15.58 -3.01
CA HIS A 46 -20.93 -15.95 -4.13
C HIS A 46 -20.60 -15.09 -5.36
N PHE A 47 -20.22 -15.74 -6.45
CA PHE A 47 -20.13 -15.09 -7.77
C PHE A 47 -21.52 -15.15 -8.41
N ASN A 48 -22.24 -14.03 -8.40
CA ASN A 48 -23.52 -13.91 -9.09
C ASN A 48 -23.31 -13.14 -10.41
N PRO A 49 -23.70 -13.67 -11.58
CA PRO A 49 -23.54 -12.98 -12.87
C PRO A 49 -24.32 -11.65 -13.00
N GLY A 50 -25.06 -11.23 -11.96
CA GLY A 50 -25.79 -9.96 -11.88
C GLY A 50 -24.99 -8.73 -11.42
N GLY A 51 -23.66 -8.81 -11.24
CA GLY A 51 -22.81 -7.62 -11.04
C GLY A 51 -22.50 -7.24 -9.58
N VAL A 52 -22.63 -8.17 -8.63
CA VAL A 52 -22.10 -8.00 -7.27
C VAL A 52 -20.72 -8.65 -7.22
N ILE A 53 -19.68 -7.85 -7.03
CA ILE A 53 -18.31 -8.33 -6.86
C ILE A 53 -18.12 -8.61 -5.36
N ASP A 54 -18.41 -9.84 -4.95
CA ASP A 54 -17.95 -10.35 -3.66
C ASP A 54 -16.56 -10.94 -3.84
N LEU A 55 -15.55 -10.26 -3.28
CA LEU A 55 -14.20 -10.80 -3.14
C LEU A 55 -14.18 -11.66 -1.87
N ALA A 56 -13.76 -12.91 -1.97
CA ALA A 56 -13.10 -13.54 -0.83
C ALA A 56 -11.71 -14.05 -1.13
N GLY A 57 -10.92 -13.89 -0.10
CA GLY A 57 -9.96 -14.88 0.29
C GLY A 57 -10.08 -15.04 1.80
N SER A 58 -9.37 -16.03 2.33
CA SER A 58 -9.12 -16.09 3.77
C SER A 58 -8.42 -14.82 4.24
N SER A 59 -8.46 -14.55 5.54
CA SER A 59 -7.71 -13.44 6.17
C SER A 59 -6.23 -13.44 5.76
N SER A 60 -5.66 -14.61 5.45
CA SER A 60 -4.31 -14.74 4.91
C SER A 60 -4.14 -14.17 3.49
N THR A 61 -5.11 -14.33 2.59
CA THR A 61 -5.07 -13.72 1.24
C THR A 61 -5.13 -12.20 1.33
N VAL A 62 -5.96 -11.69 2.23
CA VAL A 62 -6.12 -10.25 2.45
C VAL A 62 -4.84 -9.64 3.03
N LEU A 63 -4.21 -10.31 4.00
CA LEU A 63 -2.87 -9.95 4.50
C LEU A 63 -1.79 -10.02 3.42
N LEU A 64 -1.84 -11.03 2.55
CA LEU A 64 -0.90 -11.18 1.44
C LEU A 64 -1.00 -10.02 0.45
N ILE A 65 -2.22 -9.55 0.15
CA ILE A 65 -2.44 -8.38 -0.71
C ILE A 65 -1.85 -7.12 -0.07
N ILE A 66 -2.11 -6.86 1.21
CA ILE A 66 -1.50 -5.74 1.96
C ILE A 66 0.03 -5.80 1.88
N PHE A 67 0.60 -7.01 2.03
CA PHE A 67 2.03 -7.22 1.93
C PHE A 67 2.56 -6.94 0.52
N TYR A 68 1.87 -7.35 -0.54
CA TYR A 68 2.26 -7.05 -1.92
C TYR A 68 2.28 -5.56 -2.22
N PHE A 69 1.31 -4.79 -1.71
CA PHE A 69 1.34 -3.33 -1.84
C PHE A 69 2.56 -2.70 -1.15
N LEU A 70 2.97 -3.21 0.01
CA LEU A 70 4.20 -2.77 0.68
C LEU A 70 5.45 -3.07 -0.16
N VAL A 71 5.57 -4.31 -0.65
CA VAL A 71 6.72 -4.72 -1.47
C VAL A 71 6.79 -3.84 -2.71
N PHE A 72 5.67 -3.63 -3.39
CA PHE A 72 5.62 -2.79 -4.59
C PHE A 72 6.01 -1.34 -4.29
N PHE A 73 5.55 -0.79 -3.17
CA PHE A 73 5.97 0.54 -2.72
C PHE A 73 7.48 0.62 -2.45
N LEU A 74 8.05 -0.34 -1.72
CA LEU A 74 9.48 -0.37 -1.42
C LEU A 74 10.32 -0.51 -2.70
N MET A 75 9.87 -1.31 -3.66
CA MET A 75 10.51 -1.42 -4.97
C MET A 75 10.51 -0.07 -5.71
N ASN A 76 9.40 0.66 -5.69
CA ASN A 76 9.34 1.98 -6.32
C ASN A 76 10.18 3.02 -5.57
N GLN A 77 10.29 2.95 -4.23
CA GLN A 77 11.20 3.82 -3.49
C GLN A 77 12.68 3.50 -3.79
N ALA A 78 13.02 2.22 -3.96
CA ALA A 78 14.35 1.83 -4.41
C ALA A 78 14.65 2.34 -5.83
N LEU A 79 13.66 2.30 -6.72
CA LEU A 79 13.77 2.87 -8.06
C LEU A 79 13.93 4.40 -8.02
N ALA A 80 13.16 5.08 -7.17
CA ALA A 80 13.30 6.51 -6.95
C ALA A 80 14.70 6.87 -6.44
N TYR A 81 15.28 6.06 -5.54
CA TYR A 81 16.67 6.25 -5.08
C TYR A 81 17.69 6.16 -6.23
N VAL A 82 17.52 5.21 -7.15
CA VAL A 82 18.39 5.09 -8.34
C VAL A 82 18.30 6.33 -9.23
N PHE A 83 17.09 6.85 -9.44
CA PHE A 83 16.88 8.06 -10.24
C PHE A 83 17.33 9.34 -9.54
N TYR A 84 17.36 9.37 -8.21
CA TYR A 84 17.63 10.59 -7.43
C TYR A 84 18.93 11.30 -7.82
N PHE A 85 19.98 10.54 -8.16
CA PHE A 85 21.28 11.09 -8.53
C PHE A 85 21.42 11.42 -10.02
N ARG A 86 20.47 10.99 -10.86
CA ARG A 86 20.47 11.23 -12.30
C ARG A 86 19.45 12.30 -12.68
N GLU A 87 18.22 12.13 -12.23
CA GLU A 87 17.06 12.96 -12.55
C GLU A 87 16.15 13.09 -11.32
N LYS A 88 16.36 14.17 -10.55
CA LYS A 88 15.62 14.41 -9.29
C LYS A 88 14.12 14.51 -9.49
N VAL A 89 13.67 15.21 -10.53
CA VAL A 89 12.23 15.38 -10.82
C VAL A 89 11.57 14.03 -11.06
N LEU A 90 12.21 13.16 -11.85
CA LEU A 90 11.71 11.81 -12.11
C LEU A 90 11.69 10.96 -10.83
N SER A 91 12.72 11.06 -9.99
CA SER A 91 12.78 10.41 -8.68
C SER A 91 11.60 10.82 -7.79
N TYR A 92 11.28 12.12 -7.73
CA TYR A 92 10.13 12.62 -6.97
C TYR A 92 8.82 12.06 -7.54
N LEU A 93 8.62 12.12 -8.86
CA LEU A 93 7.41 11.58 -9.49
C LEU A 93 7.20 10.09 -9.19
N VAL A 94 8.25 9.28 -9.27
CA VAL A 94 8.20 7.85 -8.94
C VAL A 94 7.87 7.64 -7.46
N SER A 95 8.48 8.41 -6.57
CA SER A 95 8.20 8.31 -5.12
C SER A 95 6.75 8.66 -4.77
N TYR A 96 6.20 9.72 -5.37
CA TYR A 96 4.79 10.10 -5.18
C TYR A 96 3.82 9.11 -5.85
N ALA A 97 4.15 8.57 -7.01
CA ALA A 97 3.35 7.53 -7.66
C ALA A 97 3.26 6.27 -6.78
N ALA A 98 4.35 5.90 -6.10
CA ALA A 98 4.35 4.77 -5.16
C ALA A 98 3.34 4.96 -4.02
N VAL A 99 3.18 6.19 -3.51
CA VAL A 99 2.20 6.52 -2.47
C VAL A 99 0.78 6.31 -2.97
N TRP A 100 0.48 6.77 -4.18
CA TRP A 100 -0.85 6.58 -4.78
C TRP A 100 -1.21 5.11 -4.93
N ILE A 101 -0.26 4.25 -5.24
CA ILE A 101 -0.49 2.80 -5.35
C ILE A 101 -0.84 2.20 -3.99
N ILE A 102 -0.11 2.56 -2.93
CA ILE A 102 -0.46 2.15 -1.56
C ILE A 102 -1.83 2.69 -1.15
N PHE A 103 -2.14 3.95 -1.49
CA PHE A 103 -3.43 4.56 -1.17
C PHE A 103 -4.58 3.83 -1.87
N LEU A 104 -4.43 3.51 -3.15
CA LEU A 104 -5.41 2.70 -3.88
C LEU A 104 -5.54 1.30 -3.27
N GLY A 105 -4.43 0.71 -2.81
CA GLY A 105 -4.44 -0.52 -2.04
C GLY A 105 -5.27 -0.39 -0.76
N MET A 106 -5.07 0.66 0.02
CA MET A 106 -5.86 0.95 1.22
C MET A 106 -7.36 1.09 0.90
N VAL A 107 -7.71 1.81 -0.16
CA VAL A 107 -9.11 2.00 -0.59
C VAL A 107 -9.74 0.66 -0.99
N LEU A 108 -9.02 -0.17 -1.73
CA LEU A 108 -9.44 -1.52 -2.08
C LEU A 108 -9.68 -2.35 -0.81
N MET A 109 -8.77 -2.27 0.17
CA MET A 109 -8.90 -3.00 1.42
C MET A 109 -10.11 -2.53 2.24
N TYR A 110 -10.34 -1.23 2.30
CA TYR A 110 -11.52 -0.68 2.97
C TYR A 110 -12.81 -1.15 2.29
N SER A 111 -12.90 -1.10 0.95
CA SER A 111 -14.11 -1.55 0.24
C SER A 111 -14.40 -3.04 0.48
N LEU A 112 -13.36 -3.88 0.53
CA LEU A 112 -13.49 -5.30 0.90
C LEU A 112 -14.09 -5.51 2.29
N THR A 113 -13.79 -4.63 3.25
CA THR A 113 -14.33 -4.72 4.63
C THR A 113 -15.69 -4.07 4.84
N VAL A 114 -16.23 -3.37 3.83
CA VAL A 114 -17.55 -2.74 3.88
C VAL A 114 -18.58 -3.56 3.12
N ILE A 115 -18.17 -4.26 2.07
CA ILE A 115 -19.05 -5.14 1.27
C ILE A 115 -19.33 -6.46 2.02
N ASN A 116 -18.39 -6.92 2.86
CA ASN A 116 -18.57 -8.03 3.80
C ASN A 116 -19.07 -7.55 5.17
#